data_AF-A0A6L8G5R4-F1
#
_entry.id   AF-A0A6L8G5R4-F1
#
_cell.length_a   1.000
_cell.length_b   1.000
_cell.length_c   1.000
_cell.angle_alpha   90.00
_cell.angle_beta   90.00
_cell.angle_gamma   90.00
#
_symmetry.space_group_name_H-M   'P 1'
#
loop_
_entity.id
_entity.type
_entity.pdbx_description
1 polymer ?
#
loop_
_entity_poly.entity_id
_entity_poly.type
_entity_poly.pdbx_seq_one_letter_code
_entity_poly.pdbx_strand_id
1 'polypeptide(L)'
;MVGVDGIDVRGRLVPGYDLSGLTWLRVGGPADWLFLPRDTDDLSTFLEVLPEDVAVFPMGVGSNLIVRDGGLRAVVIRLGRNFADISVDGDIVTAGAGALD
;
A
#
# COMPACT_ATOMS: atom_id res chain seq x y z
N MET A 1 16.13 -4.08 -2.84
CA MET A 1 15.37 -3.03 -3.53
C MET A 1 15.03 -3.49 -4.92
N VAL A 2 13.76 -3.76 -5.15
CA VAL A 2 13.15 -3.95 -6.47
C VAL A 2 13.28 -2.65 -7.29
N GLY A 3 13.44 -2.80 -8.60
CA GLY A 3 13.75 -1.71 -9.53
C GLY A 3 12.51 -0.88 -9.89
N VAL A 4 12.13 0.06 -9.00
CA VAL A 4 11.08 1.05 -9.25
C VAL A 4 11.59 2.49 -9.11
N ASP A 5 12.91 2.64 -8.96
CA ASP A 5 13.59 3.93 -8.97
C ASP A 5 13.28 4.67 -10.28
N GLY A 6 12.71 5.88 -10.16
CA GLY A 6 12.40 6.74 -11.31
C GLY A 6 10.97 6.65 -11.86
N ILE A 7 10.10 5.81 -11.30
CA ILE A 7 8.66 5.90 -11.57
C ILE A 7 8.12 7.18 -10.92
N ASP A 8 7.58 8.07 -11.74
CA ASP A 8 6.93 9.29 -11.25
C ASP A 8 5.54 8.96 -10.69
N VAL A 9 5.26 9.43 -9.48
CA VAL A 9 3.98 9.20 -8.78
C VAL A 9 3.47 10.50 -8.20
N ARG A 10 2.14 10.67 -8.16
CA ARG A 10 1.51 11.84 -7.51
C ARG A 10 1.40 11.65 -5.99
N GLY A 11 1.37 10.40 -5.55
CA GLY A 11 1.41 9.98 -4.16
C GLY A 11 2.82 10.04 -3.58
N ARG A 12 3.14 9.12 -2.66
CA ARG A 12 4.48 9.00 -2.08
C ARG A 12 5.03 7.60 -2.30
N LEU A 13 6.23 7.52 -2.87
CA LEU A 13 6.99 6.29 -3.03
C LEU A 13 8.26 6.41 -2.17
N VAL A 14 8.38 5.56 -1.14
CA VAL A 14 9.42 5.67 -0.10
C VAL A 14 10.27 4.41 -0.05
N PRO A 15 11.59 4.48 -0.29
CA PRO A 15 12.46 3.31 -0.25
C PRO A 15 12.76 2.89 1.19
N GLY A 16 12.92 1.59 1.44
CA GLY A 16 13.45 1.07 2.70
C GLY A 16 12.59 1.37 3.94
N TYR A 17 11.28 1.57 3.76
CA TYR A 17 10.40 2.00 4.85
C TYR A 17 10.20 0.90 5.91
N ASP A 18 10.49 1.19 7.17
CA ASP A 18 10.29 0.30 8.31
C ASP A 18 8.78 0.05 8.56
N LEU A 19 8.32 -1.18 8.36
CA LEU A 19 6.91 -1.54 8.47
C LEU A 19 6.42 -1.68 9.91
N SER A 20 7.31 -1.78 10.91
CA SER A 20 6.90 -1.84 12.33
C SER A 20 6.07 -0.62 12.75
N GLY A 21 6.29 0.54 12.12
CA GLY A 21 5.48 1.74 12.34
C GLY A 21 4.05 1.67 11.77
N LEU A 22 3.74 0.68 10.94
CA LEU A 22 2.44 0.54 10.26
C LEU A 22 1.67 -0.72 10.64
N THR A 23 2.30 -1.66 11.36
CA THR A 23 1.63 -2.86 11.87
C THR A 23 1.10 -2.61 13.29
N TRP A 24 -0.03 -3.23 13.64
CA TRP A 24 -0.61 -3.06 14.99
C TRP A 24 0.26 -3.68 16.07
N LEU A 25 0.89 -4.80 15.76
CA LEU A 25 1.80 -5.51 16.65
C LEU A 25 3.16 -4.82 16.79
N ARG A 26 3.40 -3.74 16.03
CA ARG A 26 4.65 -2.97 16.02
C ARG A 26 5.88 -3.84 15.73
N VAL A 27 5.72 -4.77 14.80
CA VAL A 27 6.77 -5.66 14.29
C VAL A 27 6.87 -5.56 12.78
N GLY A 28 8.05 -5.85 12.24
CA GLY A 28 8.29 -5.85 10.80
C GLY A 28 9.53 -5.07 10.41
N GLY A 29 10.37 -5.70 9.58
CA GLY A 29 11.50 -5.04 8.95
C GLY A 29 11.11 -4.13 7.78
N PRO A 30 12.10 -3.62 7.03
CA PRO A 30 11.87 -2.68 5.95
C PRO A 30 11.18 -3.33 4.73
N ALA A 31 10.26 -2.60 4.10
CA ALA A 31 9.88 -2.88 2.73
C ALA A 31 10.99 -2.38 1.79
N ASP A 32 11.19 -3.06 0.66
CA ASP A 32 12.00 -2.49 -0.42
C ASP A 32 11.42 -1.12 -0.82
N TRP A 33 10.09 -1.02 -0.96
CA TRP A 33 9.38 0.24 -1.16
C TRP A 33 8.02 0.26 -0.45
N LEU A 34 7.63 1.43 0.06
CA LEU A 34 6.27 1.75 0.45
C LEU A 34 5.67 2.75 -0.55
N PHE A 35 4.58 2.39 -1.19
CA PHE A 35 3.78 3.29 -2.00
C PHE A 35 2.49 3.67 -1.27
N LEU A 36 2.25 4.98 -1.19
CA LEU A 36 1.04 5.62 -0.68
C LEU A 36 0.40 6.38 -1.85
N PRO A 37 -0.48 5.74 -2.63
CA PRO A 37 -1.10 6.37 -3.79
C PRO A 37 -1.95 7.56 -3.37
N ARG A 38 -1.98 8.58 -4.21
CA ARG A 38 -2.85 9.74 -4.00
C ARG A 38 -4.32 9.38 -4.17
N ASP A 39 -4.65 8.61 -5.19
CA ASP A 39 -6.02 8.22 -5.58
C ASP A 39 -5.96 7.00 -6.52
N THR A 40 -7.13 6.54 -7.01
CA THR A 40 -7.24 5.38 -7.89
C THR A 40 -6.43 5.55 -9.18
N ASP A 41 -6.45 6.73 -9.80
CA ASP A 41 -5.71 6.96 -11.05
C ASP A 41 -4.20 6.87 -10.83
N ASP A 42 -3.71 7.34 -9.68
CA ASP A 42 -2.29 7.25 -9.29
C ASP A 42 -1.88 5.80 -9.07
N LEU A 43 -2.74 5.02 -8.39
CA LEU A 43 -2.53 3.59 -8.19
C LEU A 43 -2.53 2.83 -9.52
N SER A 44 -3.52 3.07 -10.38
CA SER A 44 -3.65 2.41 -11.68
C SER A 44 -2.47 2.71 -12.60
N THR A 45 -2.08 3.99 -12.69
CA THR A 45 -0.92 4.40 -13.52
C THR A 45 0.36 3.75 -13.03
N PHE A 46 0.59 3.75 -11.70
CA PHE A 46 1.76 3.09 -11.10
C PHE A 46 1.80 1.59 -11.41
N LEU A 47 0.67 0.89 -11.26
CA LEU A 47 0.58 -0.55 -11.54
C LEU A 47 0.74 -0.87 -13.03
N GLU A 48 0.30 0.00 -13.92
CA GLU A 48 0.44 -0.17 -15.37
C GLU A 48 1.91 -0.12 -15.83
N VAL A 49 2.72 0.75 -15.22
CA VAL A 49 4.14 0.90 -15.56
C VAL A 49 5.07 0.05 -14.69
N LEU A 50 4.53 -0.68 -13.71
CA LEU A 50 5.33 -1.51 -12.81
C LEU A 50 5.86 -2.73 -13.58
N PRO A 51 7.17 -3.05 -13.50
CA PRO A 51 7.71 -4.27 -14.10
C PRO A 51 7.01 -5.52 -13.55
N GLU A 52 6.66 -6.46 -14.42
CA GLU A 52 5.85 -7.64 -14.06
C GLU A 52 6.51 -8.55 -13.01
N ASP A 53 7.85 -8.52 -12.90
CA ASP A 53 8.62 -9.31 -11.95
C ASP A 53 8.70 -8.67 -10.55
N VAL A 54 8.23 -7.43 -10.39
CA VAL A 54 8.20 -6.74 -9.10
C VAL A 54 7.00 -7.19 -8.28
N ALA A 55 7.26 -7.84 -7.14
CA ALA A 55 6.22 -8.24 -6.21
C ALA A 55 5.51 -7.03 -5.59
N VAL A 56 4.17 -7.08 -5.57
CA VAL A 56 3.31 -6.12 -4.88
C VAL A 56 2.72 -6.75 -3.63
N PHE A 57 2.72 -6.02 -2.52
CA PHE A 57 2.06 -6.43 -1.28
C PHE A 57 1.02 -5.39 -0.87
N PRO A 58 -0.29 -5.64 -1.06
CA PRO A 58 -1.32 -4.72 -0.60
C PRO A 58 -1.42 -4.77 0.92
N MET A 59 -1.51 -3.60 1.55
CA MET A 59 -1.57 -3.45 3.01
C MET A 59 -2.68 -2.50 3.42
N GLY A 60 -3.52 -2.92 4.36
CA GLY A 60 -4.49 -2.07 5.05
C GLY A 60 -3.87 -1.35 6.25
N VAL A 61 -4.54 -1.39 7.40
CA VAL A 61 -4.01 -0.83 8.66
C VAL A 61 -3.06 -1.76 9.42
N GLY A 62 -2.82 -2.97 8.94
CA GLY A 62 -1.83 -3.89 9.53
C GLY A 62 -2.27 -4.57 10.84
N SER A 63 -3.58 -4.75 11.05
CA SER A 63 -4.14 -5.41 12.25
C SER A 63 -3.88 -6.91 12.32
N ASN A 64 -3.66 -7.55 11.17
CA ASN A 64 -3.43 -8.99 11.06
C ASN A 64 -2.13 -9.32 10.30
N LEU A 65 -1.08 -8.54 10.51
CA LEU A 65 0.22 -8.75 9.87
C LEU A 65 1.32 -8.97 10.90
N ILE A 66 2.10 -10.03 10.69
CA ILE A 66 3.37 -10.29 11.37
C ILE A 66 4.44 -10.32 10.28
N VAL A 67 5.05 -9.16 10.03
CA VAL A 67 6.17 -9.06 9.09
C VAL A 67 7.46 -9.46 9.82
N ARG A 68 8.31 -10.25 9.17
CA ARG A 68 9.61 -10.67 9.73
C ARG A 68 10.55 -9.47 9.81
N ASP A 69 11.55 -9.52 10.69
CA ASP A 69 12.58 -8.46 10.81
C ASP A 69 13.41 -8.27 9.54
N GLY A 70 13.49 -9.30 8.69
CA GLY A 70 14.09 -9.21 7.35
C GLY A 70 13.26 -8.42 6.34
N GLY A 71 12.05 -8.00 6.70
CA GLY A 71 11.21 -7.13 5.88
C GLY A 71 10.54 -7.82 4.70
N LEU A 72 10.16 -7.02 3.70
CA LEU A 72 9.49 -7.46 2.47
C LEU A 72 10.26 -6.99 1.23
N ARG A 73 10.66 -7.95 0.38
CA ARG A 73 11.19 -7.67 -0.97
C ARG A 73 10.04 -7.45 -1.95
N ALA A 74 9.38 -6.30 -1.82
CA ALA A 74 8.19 -5.94 -2.58
C ALA A 74 7.97 -4.42 -2.54
N VAL A 75 7.11 -3.94 -3.45
CA VAL A 75 6.41 -2.67 -3.25
C VAL A 75 5.20 -2.93 -2.36
N VAL A 76 5.25 -2.46 -1.12
CA VAL A 76 4.10 -2.45 -0.22
C VAL A 76 3.19 -1.29 -0.61
N ILE A 77 1.95 -1.56 -0.98
CA ILE A 77 0.98 -0.53 -1.34
C ILE A 77 -0.01 -0.38 -0.18
N ARG A 78 -0.05 0.80 0.42
CA ARG A 78 -0.98 1.07 1.54
C ARG A 78 -2.07 2.05 1.12
N LEU A 79 -3.31 1.57 1.12
CA LEU A 79 -4.49 2.36 0.79
C LEU A 79 -4.98 3.08 2.04
N GLY A 80 -4.87 4.41 2.03
CA GLY A 80 -5.23 5.27 3.15
C GLY A 80 -6.61 5.92 3.00
N ARG A 81 -6.79 7.07 3.65
CA ARG A 81 -8.04 7.85 3.67
C ARG A 81 -8.66 8.12 2.30
N ASN A 82 -7.83 8.30 1.26
CA ASN A 82 -8.30 8.59 -0.10
C ASN A 82 -8.97 7.38 -0.78
N PHE A 83 -8.95 6.22 -0.12
CA PHE A 83 -9.62 4.99 -0.54
C PHE A 83 -10.68 4.55 0.49
N ALA A 84 -11.13 5.44 1.37
CA ALA A 84 -12.02 5.12 2.49
C ALA A 84 -13.46 5.63 2.29
N ASP A 85 -13.81 6.08 1.09
CA ASP A 85 -15.16 6.56 0.79
C ASP A 85 -16.20 5.44 0.97
N ILE A 86 -17.35 5.82 1.51
CA ILE A 86 -18.50 4.93 1.73
C ILE A 86 -19.73 5.62 1.15
N SER A 87 -20.46 4.92 0.29
CA SER A 87 -21.74 5.37 -0.27
C SER A 87 -22.83 4.33 -0.04
N VAL A 88 -24.07 4.80 0.03
CA VAL A 88 -25.26 3.98 0.21
C VAL A 88 -26.26 4.34 -0.87
N ASP A 89 -26.72 3.34 -1.62
CA ASP A 89 -27.78 3.45 -2.62
C ASP A 89 -28.85 2.39 -2.33
N GLY A 90 -29.97 2.82 -1.75
CA GLY A 90 -31.01 1.92 -1.26
C GLY A 90 -30.49 0.98 -0.17
N ASP A 91 -30.42 -0.31 -0.49
CA ASP A 91 -29.91 -1.40 0.34
C ASP A 91 -28.47 -1.81 0.02
N ILE A 92 -27.81 -1.12 -0.92
CA ILE A 92 -26.43 -1.39 -1.34
C ILE A 92 -25.49 -0.41 -0.65
N VAL A 93 -24.47 -0.95 0.01
CA VAL A 93 -23.34 -0.17 0.55
C VAL A 93 -22.11 -0.45 -0.29
N THR A 94 -21.49 0.61 -0.82
CA THR A 94 -20.16 0.54 -1.43
C THR A 94 -19.16 1.16 -0.48
N ALA A 95 -18.14 0.39 -0.07
CA ALA A 95 -17.07 0.86 0.80
C ALA A 95 -15.72 0.69 0.11
N GLY A 96 -14.89 1.73 0.15
CA GLY A 96 -13.54 1.69 -0.37
C GLY A 96 -12.62 0.78 0.46
N ALA A 97 -11.56 0.27 -0.16
CA ALA A 97 -10.64 -0.69 0.45
C ALA A 97 -9.83 -0.14 1.64
N GLY A 98 -9.84 1.18 1.86
CA GLY A 98 -9.26 1.85 3.02
C GLY A 98 -10.29 2.20 4.11
N ALA A 99 -11.57 1.85 3.95
CA ALA A 99 -12.58 2.04 4.97
C ALA A 99 -12.27 1.18 6.20
N LEU A 100 -12.49 1.74 7.39
CA LEU A 100 -12.30 1.06 8.67
C LEU A 100 -13.63 0.51 9.18
N ASP A 101 -13.55 -0.60 9.92
CA ASP A 101 -14.66 -1.21 10.65
C ASP A 101 -14.98 -0.51 11.98
#